data_AF-A0A3S1CJD2-F1
#
_entry.id   AF-A0A3S1CJD2-F1
#
_cell.length_a   1.000
_cell.length_b   1.000
_cell.length_c   1.000
_cell.angle_alpha   90.00
_cell.angle_beta   90.00
_cell.angle_gamma   90.00
#
_symmetry.space_group_name_H-M   'P 1'
#
loop_
_entity.id
_entity.type
_entity.pdbx_description
1 polymer ?
#
loop_
_entity_poly.entity_id
_entity_poly.type
_entity_poly.pdbx_seq_one_letter_code
_entity_poly.pdbx_strand_id
1 'polypeptide(L)'
;MTTGFSIADKRRIESAATDPAVRARLIADPQAGSATLLGRSLPDDLRVRIHEEPAGAMYFALPLPEQAGPVPDATTRRQFFENVLFEAAERAPDLRLRAASDPRALFHALTSNDLDLPPGLQPVLFLDQPSEIHVVLPQPSDSIEDELPDDLLEFVAGGAPSPCNSRAGEHLATMTATVDKL
;
A
#
# COMPACT_ATOMS: atom_id res chain seq x y z
N MET A 1 17.02 1.91 -15.06
CA MET A 1 16.59 0.76 -15.86
C MET A 1 15.10 0.64 -15.57
N THR A 2 14.21 0.73 -16.55
CA THR A 2 12.78 0.60 -16.28
C THR A 2 12.52 -0.83 -15.85
N THR A 3 12.30 -1.04 -14.56
CA THR A 3 11.69 -2.27 -14.02
C THR A 3 10.46 -2.59 -14.85
N GLY A 4 10.50 -3.70 -15.60
CA GLY A 4 9.42 -4.11 -16.51
C GLY A 4 8.14 -4.58 -15.81
N PHE A 5 7.89 -4.11 -14.58
CA PHE A 5 6.84 -4.58 -13.67
C PHE A 5 6.22 -3.39 -12.93
N SER A 6 5.01 -3.00 -13.34
CA SER A 6 4.27 -1.83 -12.83
C SER A 6 3.29 -2.19 -11.71
N ILE A 7 2.76 -1.15 -11.05
CA ILE A 7 1.65 -1.30 -10.07
C ILE A 7 0.43 -1.98 -10.72
N ALA A 8 0.10 -1.62 -11.97
CA ALA A 8 -1.01 -2.23 -12.71
C ALA A 8 -0.79 -3.73 -12.98
N ASP A 9 0.45 -4.15 -13.20
CA ASP A 9 0.79 -5.57 -13.36
C ASP A 9 0.56 -6.35 -12.06
N LYS A 10 0.96 -5.77 -10.90
CA LYS A 10 0.71 -6.36 -9.58
C LYS A 10 -0.79 -6.55 -9.34
N ARG A 11 -1.58 -5.49 -9.58
CA ARG A 11 -3.05 -5.52 -9.50
C ARG A 11 -3.67 -6.60 -10.35
N ARG A 12 -3.21 -6.72 -11.60
CA ARG A 12 -3.73 -7.75 -12.52
C ARG A 12 -3.43 -9.16 -12.03
N ILE A 13 -2.23 -9.39 -11.51
CA ILE A 13 -1.84 -10.69 -10.95
C ILE A 13 -2.66 -11.01 -9.70
N GLU A 14 -2.81 -10.05 -8.79
CA GLU A 14 -3.63 -10.16 -7.58
C GLU A 14 -5.07 -10.57 -7.92
N SER A 15 -5.73 -9.82 -8.81
CA SER A 15 -7.11 -10.10 -9.21
C SER A 15 -7.26 -11.47 -9.87
N ALA A 16 -6.31 -11.86 -10.72
CA ALA A 16 -6.34 -13.16 -11.40
C ALA A 16 -6.00 -14.33 -10.48
N ALA A 17 -5.27 -14.10 -9.39
CA ALA A 17 -4.94 -15.11 -8.39
C ALA A 17 -6.14 -15.50 -7.49
N THR A 18 -7.30 -14.86 -7.67
CA THR A 18 -8.57 -15.35 -7.12
C THR A 18 -8.96 -16.71 -7.71
N ASP A 19 -8.51 -17.04 -8.92
CA ASP A 19 -8.61 -18.38 -9.49
C ASP A 19 -7.55 -19.30 -8.83
N PRO A 20 -7.96 -20.39 -8.15
CA PRO A 20 -7.04 -21.30 -7.48
C PRO A 20 -5.99 -21.93 -8.41
N ALA A 21 -6.33 -22.19 -9.68
CA ALA A 21 -5.40 -22.75 -10.65
C ALA A 21 -4.35 -21.73 -11.10
N VAL A 22 -4.74 -20.45 -11.25
CA VAL A 22 -3.80 -19.36 -11.51
C VAL A 22 -2.88 -19.17 -10.30
N ARG A 23 -3.47 -19.13 -9.10
CA ARG A 23 -2.74 -19.02 -7.83
C ARG A 23 -1.67 -20.10 -7.67
N ALA A 24 -2.05 -21.36 -7.90
CA ALA A 24 -1.12 -22.50 -7.82
C ALA A 24 0.04 -22.38 -8.81
N ARG A 25 -0.21 -21.88 -10.03
CA ARG A 25 0.85 -21.65 -11.04
C ARG A 25 1.80 -20.54 -10.62
N LEU A 26 1.28 -19.42 -10.10
CA LEU A 26 2.09 -18.31 -9.59
C LEU A 26 2.99 -18.75 -8.44
N ILE A 27 2.50 -19.62 -7.55
CA ILE A 27 3.30 -20.14 -6.43
C ILE A 27 4.37 -21.12 -6.92
N ALA A 28 4.02 -22.01 -7.85
CA ALA A 28 4.94 -23.02 -8.36
C ALA A 28 6.10 -22.41 -9.16
N ASP A 29 5.80 -21.42 -10.00
CA ASP A 29 6.80 -20.67 -10.77
C ASP A 29 6.38 -19.19 -10.87
N PRO A 30 6.83 -18.34 -9.94
CA PRO A 30 6.51 -16.92 -9.91
C PRO A 30 6.82 -16.17 -11.20
N GLN A 31 7.95 -16.49 -11.82
CA GLN A 31 8.45 -15.76 -12.98
C GLN A 31 7.68 -16.18 -14.23
N ALA A 32 7.57 -17.50 -14.50
CA ALA A 32 6.83 -17.99 -15.64
C ALA A 32 5.32 -17.76 -15.51
N GLY A 33 4.77 -17.91 -14.29
CA GLY A 33 3.37 -17.64 -13.99
C GLY A 33 3.01 -16.19 -14.25
N SER A 34 3.83 -15.25 -13.76
CA SER A 34 3.62 -13.81 -13.98
C SER A 34 3.77 -13.44 -15.46
N ALA A 35 4.80 -13.95 -16.14
CA ALA A 35 5.01 -13.70 -17.57
C ALA A 35 3.81 -14.18 -18.43
N THR A 36 3.31 -15.38 -18.14
CA THR A 36 2.15 -15.96 -18.82
C THR A 36 0.90 -15.11 -18.62
N LEU A 37 0.65 -14.69 -17.38
CA LEU A 37 -0.53 -13.92 -17.00
C LEU A 37 -0.53 -12.51 -17.61
N LEU A 38 0.63 -11.87 -17.64
CA LEU A 38 0.81 -10.55 -18.23
C LEU A 38 0.89 -10.61 -19.76
N GLY A 39 1.06 -11.79 -20.36
CA GLY A 39 1.17 -11.99 -21.80
C GLY A 39 2.46 -11.41 -22.39
N ARG A 40 3.53 -11.31 -21.60
CA ARG A 40 4.83 -10.78 -22.01
C ARG A 40 5.97 -11.42 -21.24
N SER A 41 7.17 -11.44 -21.81
CA SER A 41 8.37 -11.86 -21.10
C SER A 41 8.73 -10.83 -20.02
N LEU A 42 9.20 -11.32 -18.88
CA LEU A 42 9.83 -10.50 -17.84
C LEU A 42 11.36 -10.52 -18.06
N PRO A 43 12.09 -9.49 -17.60
CA PRO A 43 13.55 -9.50 -17.67
C PRO A 43 14.14 -10.73 -16.98
N ASP A 44 15.20 -11.30 -17.55
CA ASP A 44 15.83 -12.53 -17.02
C ASP A 44 16.52 -12.29 -15.67
N ASP A 45 16.95 -11.06 -15.41
CA ASP A 45 17.57 -10.61 -14.17
C ASP A 45 16.55 -10.19 -13.09
N LEU A 46 15.26 -10.18 -13.42
CA LEU A 46 14.18 -9.83 -12.50
C LEU A 46 13.68 -11.07 -11.75
N ARG A 47 13.84 -11.07 -10.43
CA ARG A 47 13.23 -12.08 -9.56
C ARG A 47 11.84 -11.65 -9.13
N VAL A 48 10.84 -12.51 -9.35
CA VAL A 48 9.49 -12.32 -8.79
C VAL A 48 9.35 -13.16 -7.52
N ARG A 49 8.89 -12.55 -6.43
CA ARG A 49 8.56 -13.24 -5.18
C ARG A 49 7.08 -13.15 -4.88
N ILE A 50 6.44 -14.30 -4.82
CA ILE A 50 5.05 -14.42 -4.38
C ILE A 50 5.01 -14.57 -2.86
N HIS A 51 4.17 -13.77 -2.22
CA HIS A 51 3.87 -13.88 -0.79
C HIS A 51 2.41 -14.19 -0.60
N GLU A 52 2.12 -15.35 -0.02
CA GLU A 52 0.77 -15.67 0.41
C GLU A 52 0.51 -15.02 1.76
N GLU A 53 -0.57 -14.25 1.85
CA GLU A 53 -0.97 -13.62 3.10
C GLU A 53 -1.49 -14.67 4.08
N PRO A 54 -0.93 -14.78 5.30
CA PRO A 54 -1.47 -15.67 6.33
C PRO A 54 -2.65 -15.02 7.06
N ALA A 55 -3.45 -15.82 7.77
CA ALA A 55 -4.47 -15.30 8.67
C ALA A 55 -3.84 -14.37 9.73
N GLY A 56 -4.48 -13.22 10.00
CA GLY A 56 -4.02 -12.26 11.01
C GLY A 56 -2.94 -11.29 10.53
N ALA A 57 -2.55 -11.32 9.25
CA ALA A 57 -1.65 -10.34 8.67
C ALA A 57 -2.25 -9.73 7.40
N MET A 58 -1.85 -8.50 7.11
CA MET A 58 -2.12 -7.83 5.84
C MET A 58 -0.79 -7.45 5.22
N TYR A 59 -0.47 -8.08 4.09
CA TYR A 59 0.81 -7.94 3.40
C TYR A 59 0.69 -6.88 2.31
N PHE A 60 1.67 -5.98 2.21
CA PHE A 60 1.73 -4.97 1.15
C PHE A 60 3.10 -4.99 0.49
N ALA A 61 3.13 -4.83 -0.85
CA ALA A 61 4.37 -4.73 -1.61
C ALA A 61 4.55 -3.31 -2.15
N LEU A 62 5.49 -2.55 -1.59
CA LEU A 62 5.73 -1.16 -1.96
C LEU A 62 6.61 -1.06 -3.23
N PRO A 63 6.09 -0.49 -4.33
CA PRO A 63 6.76 -0.41 -5.64
C PRO A 63 7.85 0.65 -5.62
N LEU A 64 8.98 0.44 -6.31
CA LEU A 64 10.00 1.48 -6.48
C LEU A 64 9.45 2.71 -7.22
N PRO A 65 10.04 3.91 -7.05
CA PRO A 65 9.62 5.11 -7.78
C PRO A 65 9.64 4.94 -9.31
N GLU A 66 10.54 4.10 -9.84
CA GLU A 66 10.62 3.80 -11.28
C GLU A 66 9.54 2.84 -11.78
N GLN A 67 8.81 2.18 -10.86
CA GLN A 67 7.62 1.39 -11.14
C GLN A 67 6.33 2.22 -11.05
N ALA A 68 6.45 3.50 -10.69
CA ALA A 68 5.34 4.43 -10.63
C ALA A 68 4.69 4.56 -12.02
N GLY A 69 3.37 4.49 -12.01
CA GLY A 69 2.49 4.63 -13.16
C GLY A 69 1.12 5.08 -12.67
N PRO A 70 0.09 5.15 -13.54
CA PRO A 70 -1.25 5.43 -13.07
C PRO A 70 -1.64 4.37 -12.03
N VAL A 71 -1.87 4.81 -10.79
CA VAL A 71 -2.39 3.97 -9.72
C VAL A 71 -3.84 3.68 -10.07
N PRO A 72 -4.25 2.41 -10.25
CA PRO A 72 -5.62 2.08 -10.57
C PRO A 72 -6.57 2.52 -9.45
N ASP A 73 -7.79 2.90 -9.82
CA ASP A 73 -8.83 3.20 -8.84
C ASP A 73 -9.03 1.99 -7.91
N ALA A 74 -9.12 2.27 -6.61
CA ALA A 74 -9.37 1.23 -5.62
C ALA A 74 -10.84 0.80 -5.68
N THR A 75 -11.08 -0.50 -5.81
CA THR A 75 -12.42 -1.10 -5.75
C THR A 75 -12.66 -1.87 -4.45
N THR A 76 -11.60 -2.21 -3.72
CA THR A 76 -11.69 -2.86 -2.40
C THR A 76 -10.92 -2.06 -1.35
N ARG A 77 -11.28 -2.22 -0.07
CA ARG A 77 -10.64 -1.50 1.02
C ARG A 77 -9.14 -1.76 1.07
N ARG A 78 -8.70 -2.99 0.81
CA ARG A 78 -7.29 -3.34 0.65
C ARG A 78 -6.63 -2.48 -0.43
N GLN A 79 -7.27 -2.36 -1.60
CA GLN A 79 -6.71 -1.60 -2.70
C GLN A 79 -6.55 -0.12 -2.34
N PHE A 80 -7.48 0.42 -1.56
CA PHE A 80 -7.39 1.77 -1.03
C PHE A 80 -6.17 1.94 -0.12
N PHE A 81 -5.95 1.02 0.83
CA PHE A 81 -4.74 1.03 1.67
C PHE A 81 -3.46 1.01 0.84
N GLU A 82 -3.40 0.16 -0.17
CA GLU A 82 -2.24 0.08 -1.06
C GLU A 82 -1.98 1.37 -1.81
N ASN A 83 -3.02 1.99 -2.37
CA ASN A 83 -2.90 3.27 -3.07
C ASN A 83 -2.37 4.37 -2.14
N VAL A 84 -2.90 4.47 -0.91
CA VAL A 84 -2.41 5.42 0.11
C VAL A 84 -0.94 5.16 0.45
N LEU A 85 -0.55 3.89 0.64
CA LEU A 85 0.83 3.52 0.94
C LEU A 85 1.77 3.84 -0.23
N PHE A 86 1.33 3.68 -1.48
CA PHE A 86 2.12 4.03 -2.66
C PHE A 86 2.35 5.54 -2.74
N GLU A 87 1.29 6.34 -2.61
CA GLU A 87 1.41 7.80 -2.59
C GLU A 87 2.30 8.29 -1.44
N ALA A 88 2.16 7.71 -0.25
CA ALA A 88 2.99 8.06 0.90
C ALA A 88 4.47 7.69 0.68
N ALA A 89 4.74 6.52 0.10
CA ALA A 89 6.10 6.06 -0.18
C ALA A 89 6.78 6.89 -1.28
N GLU A 90 6.03 7.48 -2.21
CA GLU A 90 6.54 8.46 -3.17
C GLU A 90 6.91 9.79 -2.50
N ARG A 91 6.06 10.28 -1.58
CA ARG A 91 6.31 11.55 -0.87
C ARG A 91 7.47 11.45 0.13
N ALA A 92 7.79 10.26 0.61
CA ALA A 92 8.79 10.03 1.65
C ALA A 92 9.79 8.91 1.28
N PRO A 93 10.68 9.13 0.28
CA PRO A 93 11.62 8.12 -0.17
C PRO A 93 12.57 7.64 0.94
N ASP A 94 12.93 8.50 1.90
CA ASP A 94 13.77 8.15 3.05
C ASP A 94 13.11 7.16 4.01
N LEU A 95 11.78 7.14 4.10
CA LEU A 95 11.06 6.18 4.94
C LEU A 95 11.17 4.75 4.40
N ARG A 96 11.38 4.58 3.09
CA ARG A 96 11.62 3.26 2.48
C ARG A 96 12.89 2.62 3.03
N LEU A 97 13.95 3.41 3.24
CA LEU A 97 15.20 2.90 3.81
C LEU A 97 15.04 2.33 5.24
N ARG A 98 13.94 2.67 5.94
CA ARG A 98 13.62 2.19 7.29
C ARG A 98 12.67 0.98 7.33
N ALA A 99 12.10 0.57 6.20
CA ALA A 99 11.09 -0.49 6.11
C ALA A 99 11.58 -1.85 6.63
N ALA A 100 12.87 -2.13 6.49
CA ALA A 100 13.45 -3.41 6.89
C ALA A 100 13.52 -3.60 8.41
N SER A 101 13.34 -2.53 9.21
CA SER A 101 13.54 -2.58 10.66
C SER A 101 12.25 -2.66 11.47
N ASP A 102 11.17 -2.00 11.02
CA ASP A 102 9.86 -2.03 11.69
C ASP A 102 8.72 -1.73 10.70
N PRO A 103 8.04 -2.77 10.17
CA PRO A 103 6.97 -2.60 9.19
C PRO A 103 5.72 -1.96 9.78
N ARG A 104 5.46 -2.11 11.09
CA ARG A 104 4.33 -1.48 11.77
C ARG A 104 4.57 0.01 11.94
N ALA A 105 5.74 0.39 12.44
CA ALA A 105 6.11 1.81 12.53
C ALA A 105 6.14 2.48 11.16
N LEU A 106 6.57 1.77 10.10
CA LEU A 106 6.52 2.30 8.74
C LEU A 106 5.09 2.46 8.24
N PHE A 107 4.22 1.48 8.43
CA PHE A 107 2.81 1.60 8.04
C PHE A 107 2.17 2.85 8.68
N HIS A 108 2.32 3.01 10.00
CA HIS A 108 1.81 4.18 10.72
C HIS A 108 2.47 5.50 10.27
N ALA A 109 3.77 5.48 9.95
CA ALA A 109 4.46 6.66 9.44
C ALA A 109 3.98 7.04 8.03
N LEU A 110 3.67 6.07 7.18
CA LEU A 110 3.17 6.30 5.82
C LEU A 110 1.71 6.74 5.82
N THR A 111 0.89 6.23 6.75
CA THR A 111 -0.52 6.62 6.87
C THR A 111 -0.75 7.82 7.79
N SER A 112 0.31 8.48 8.28
CA SER A 112 0.24 9.57 9.27
C SER A 112 -0.51 9.23 10.57
N ASN A 113 -0.71 7.94 10.87
CA ASN A 113 -1.60 7.41 11.92
C ASN A 113 -3.10 7.67 11.70
N ASP A 114 -3.50 8.17 10.54
CA ASP A 114 -4.91 8.50 10.26
C ASP A 114 -5.71 7.29 9.77
N LEU A 115 -5.03 6.16 9.55
CA LEU A 115 -5.63 4.95 9.00
C LEU A 115 -5.26 3.73 9.85
N ASP A 116 -6.29 3.11 10.42
CA ASP A 116 -6.19 1.88 11.19
C ASP A 116 -6.50 0.66 10.33
N LEU A 117 -5.72 -0.40 10.53
CA LEU A 117 -6.03 -1.70 9.98
C LEU A 117 -7.23 -2.32 10.69
N PRO A 118 -7.96 -3.24 10.03
CA PRO A 118 -8.98 -4.03 10.68
C PRO A 118 -8.48 -4.70 11.97
N PRO A 119 -9.32 -4.80 13.02
CA PRO A 119 -8.91 -5.36 14.30
C PRO A 119 -8.28 -6.75 14.16
N GLY A 120 -7.13 -6.94 14.81
CA GLY A 120 -6.42 -8.24 14.81
C GLY A 120 -5.51 -8.48 13.60
N LEU A 121 -5.46 -7.57 12.61
CA LEU A 121 -4.50 -7.64 11.52
C LEU A 121 -3.19 -6.92 11.86
N GLN A 122 -2.07 -7.46 11.39
CA GLN A 122 -0.76 -6.82 11.45
C GLN A 122 -0.25 -6.48 10.05
N PRO A 123 0.28 -5.27 9.81
CA PRO A 123 0.87 -4.93 8.52
C PRO A 123 2.24 -5.59 8.36
N VAL A 124 2.50 -6.13 7.17
CA VAL A 124 3.83 -6.54 6.75
C VAL A 124 4.13 -5.89 5.41
N LEU A 125 5.26 -5.19 5.34
CA LEU A 125 5.66 -4.43 4.17
C LEU A 125 6.86 -5.10 3.50
N PHE A 126 6.72 -5.42 2.22
CA PHE A 126 7.81 -5.86 1.37
C PHE A 126 8.20 -4.73 0.43
N LEU A 127 9.48 -4.40 0.34
CA LEU A 127 9.96 -3.38 -0.56
C LEU A 127 10.48 -4.00 -1.84
N ASP A 128 9.94 -3.56 -2.97
CA ASP A 128 10.55 -3.89 -4.25
C ASP A 128 11.98 -3.34 -4.32
N GLN A 129 12.83 -4.11 -5.01
CA GLN A 129 14.21 -3.81 -5.33
C GLN A 129 14.40 -3.90 -6.85
N PRO A 130 15.44 -3.27 -7.43
CA PRO A 130 15.60 -3.20 -8.89
C PRO A 130 15.60 -4.58 -9.58
N SER A 131 16.11 -5.61 -8.89
CA SER A 131 16.16 -7.00 -9.37
C SER A 131 15.23 -7.96 -8.62
N GLU A 132 14.41 -7.49 -7.68
CA GLU A 132 13.48 -8.34 -6.92
C GLU A 132 12.16 -7.61 -6.68
N ILE A 133 11.07 -8.13 -7.26
CA ILE A 133 9.72 -7.58 -7.12
C ILE A 133 8.88 -8.51 -6.27
N HIS A 134 8.18 -7.94 -5.30
CA HIS A 134 7.28 -8.68 -4.44
C HIS A 134 5.84 -8.55 -4.93
N VAL A 135 5.14 -9.67 -5.01
CA VAL A 135 3.71 -9.73 -5.32
C VAL A 135 3.03 -10.42 -4.15
N VAL A 136 2.01 -9.77 -3.60
CA VAL A 136 1.22 -10.34 -2.52
C VAL A 136 -0.02 -10.99 -3.11
N LEU A 137 -0.32 -12.20 -2.65
CA LEU A 137 -1.58 -12.88 -2.93
C LEU A 137 -2.42 -12.82 -1.66
N PRO A 138 -3.46 -11.96 -1.63
CA PRO A 138 -4.40 -11.86 -0.54
C PRO A 138 -5.00 -13.22 -0.20
N GLN A 139 -5.46 -13.36 1.04
CA GLN A 139 -6.48 -14.37 1.30
C GLN A 139 -7.70 -14.04 0.44
N PRO A 140 -8.31 -15.02 -0.23
CA PRO A 140 -9.62 -14.81 -0.84
C PRO A 140 -10.58 -14.42 0.29
N SER A 141 -11.05 -13.18 0.28
CA SER A 141 -11.98 -12.69 1.29
C SER A 141 -13.35 -13.31 1.03
N ASP A 142 -13.83 -14.16 1.94
CA ASP A 142 -15.21 -14.66 1.91
C ASP A 142 -16.24 -13.60 2.38
N SER A 143 -15.80 -12.36 2.65
CA SER A 143 -16.57 -11.35 3.37
C SER A 143 -16.90 -10.13 2.52
N ILE A 144 -18.18 -9.74 2.53
CA ILE A 144 -18.75 -8.51 1.92
C ILE A 144 -18.05 -7.23 2.44
N GLU A 145 -17.36 -7.32 3.57
CA GLU A 145 -16.64 -6.23 4.24
C GLU A 145 -15.33 -5.80 3.55
N ASP A 146 -14.86 -6.51 2.50
CA ASP A 146 -13.71 -6.07 1.71
C ASP A 146 -14.09 -5.03 0.64
N GLU A 147 -15.38 -4.83 0.36
CA GLU A 147 -15.83 -3.69 -0.44
C GLU A 147 -15.48 -2.37 0.26
N LEU A 148 -15.13 -1.34 -0.52
CA LEU A 148 -14.91 -0.02 0.05
C LEU A 148 -16.23 0.48 0.69
N PRO A 149 -16.23 0.88 1.97
CA PRO A 149 -17.41 1.47 2.58
C PRO A 149 -17.69 2.86 2.00
N ASP A 150 -18.96 3.28 2.01
CA ASP A 150 -19.44 4.51 1.36
C ASP A 150 -18.69 5.78 1.78
N ASP A 151 -18.24 5.87 3.04
CA ASP A 151 -17.46 6.99 3.57
C ASP A 151 -16.04 7.06 2.95
N LEU A 152 -15.43 5.90 2.69
CA LEU A 152 -14.17 5.83 1.96
C LEU A 152 -14.38 6.00 0.44
N LEU A 153 -15.52 5.58 -0.10
CA LEU A 153 -15.90 5.87 -1.49
C LEU A 153 -16.03 7.38 -1.72
N GLU A 154 -16.63 8.12 -0.78
CA GLU A 154 -16.69 9.59 -0.83
C GLU A 154 -15.30 10.23 -0.80
N PHE A 155 -14.38 9.69 0.00
CA PHE A 155 -12.98 10.14 0.03
C PHE A 155 -12.25 9.88 -1.31
N VAL A 156 -12.45 8.70 -1.91
CA VAL A 156 -11.87 8.35 -3.22
C VAL A 156 -12.46 9.20 -4.35
N ALA A 157 -13.78 9.46 -4.32
CA ALA A 157 -14.47 10.27 -5.31
C ALA A 157 -14.26 11.79 -5.14
N GLY A 158 -13.94 12.23 -3.92
CA GLY A 158 -13.81 13.64 -3.56
C GLY A 158 -12.48 14.28 -3.92
N GLY A 159 -11.43 13.49 -4.19
CA GLY A 159 -10.06 13.99 -4.37
C GLY A 159 -9.51 14.53 -3.05
N ALA A 160 -8.41 13.93 -2.56
CA ALA A 160 -7.84 14.33 -1.27
C ALA A 160 -7.64 15.85 -1.17
N PRO A 161 -8.07 16.51 -0.07
CA PRO A 161 -7.67 17.88 0.19
C PRO A 161 -6.14 17.88 0.34
N SER A 162 -5.45 18.56 -0.57
CA SER A 162 -4.01 18.78 -0.44
C SER A 162 -3.70 19.37 0.94
N PRO A 163 -2.67 18.90 1.67
CA PRO A 163 -2.21 19.57 2.87
C PRO A 163 -1.38 20.79 2.45
N CYS A 164 -2.04 21.78 1.85
CA CYS A 164 -1.51 23.11 1.71
C CYS A 164 -2.33 24.04 2.61
N ASN A 165 -1.76 24.30 3.79
CA ASN A 165 -1.99 25.44 4.67
C ASN A 165 -3.25 25.47 5.54
N SER A 166 -3.24 24.65 6.61
CA SER A 166 -3.92 25.00 7.86
C SER A 166 -2.90 25.07 8.99
N ARG A 167 -2.02 26.06 8.95
CA ARG A 167 -1.19 26.45 10.10
C ARG A 167 -1.22 27.95 10.27
N ALA A 168 -2.29 28.43 10.91
CA ALA A 168 -2.30 29.62 11.77
C ALA A 168 -3.70 29.83 12.38
N GLY A 169 -4.18 28.85 13.15
CA GLY A 169 -5.12 29.12 14.22
C GLY A 169 -4.32 29.34 15.50
N GLU A 170 -3.84 30.56 15.74
CA GLU A 170 -3.37 30.95 17.08
C GLU A 170 -4.57 31.36 17.91
N HIS A 171 -5.17 30.40 18.62
CA HIS A 171 -6.05 30.66 19.74
C HIS A 171 -5.28 30.33 21.02
N LEU A 172 -4.44 31.27 21.48
CA LEU A 172 -3.88 31.22 22.83
C LEU A 172 -4.91 31.83 23.78
N ALA A 173 -5.61 30.94 24.48
CA ALA A 173 -6.39 31.27 25.66
C ALA A 173 -5.44 31.77 26.76
N THR A 174 -5.47 33.08 27.03
CA THR A 174 -4.77 33.64 28.19
C THR A 174 -5.74 33.74 29.36
N MET A 175 -5.68 32.74 30.25
CA MET A 175 -6.14 32.87 31.64
C MET A 175 -4.95 32.57 32.55
N THR A 176 -4.38 33.61 33.16
CA THR A 176 -3.74 33.52 34.47
C THR A 176 -3.82 34.88 35.16
N ALA A 177 -4.24 34.82 36.42
CA ALA A 177 -4.59 35.91 37.32
C ALA A 177 -3.36 36.60 37.97
N THR A 178 -3.67 37.50 38.92
CA THR A 178 -2.83 38.20 39.94
C THR A 178 -2.25 39.56 39.49
N VAL A 179 -2.79 40.70 39.98
CA VAL A 179 -2.57 41.40 41.29
C VAL A 179 -1.19 42.08 41.36
N ASP A 180 -1.17 43.43 41.41
CA ASP A 180 -0.53 44.33 42.41
C ASP A 180 -0.40 45.74 41.78
N LYS A 181 -1.16 46.77 42.19
CA LYS A 181 -0.94 47.73 43.30
C LYS A 181 0.35 48.57 43.16
N LEU A 182 0.23 49.81 42.68
CA LEU A 182 0.75 51.07 43.25
C LEU A 182 0.49 52.24 42.30
#